data_AF-A0A932WVE8-F1
#
_entry.id   AF-A0A932WVE8-F1
#
_cell.length_a   1.000
_cell.length_b   1.000
_cell.length_c   1.000
_cell.angle_alpha   90.00
_cell.angle_beta   90.00
_cell.angle_gamma   90.00
#
_symmetry.space_group_name_H-M   'P 1'
#
loop_
_entity.id
_entity.type
_entity.pdbx_description
1 polymer ?
#
loop_
_entity_poly.entity_id
_entity_poly.type
_entity_poly.pdbx_seq_one_letter_code
_entity_poly.pdbx_strand_id
1 'polypeptide(L)'
;LRSLLTMKFDMMLQYEILDSLLNSYESYNSYRAYYQSSLDIGNVIEFLVFNTKYPKSLIYIVSELLSNLKELPKQNNSDYLSGFEEPIFKAYSLLKLSSPSELLKIDEGKFMYENLEDFLSNLSSLIITASDELTKTYFSHNND
;
A
#
# COMPACT_ATOMS: atom_id res chain seq x y z
N LEU A 1 0.00 -2.23 -9.34
CA LEU A 1 0.17 -0.89 -8.72
C LEU A 1 1.58 -0.36 -8.96
N ARG A 2 2.61 -0.88 -8.28
CA ARG A 2 4.02 -0.43 -8.40
C ARG A 2 4.51 -0.28 -9.84
N SER A 3 4.51 -1.37 -10.62
CA SER A 3 4.96 -1.36 -12.02
C SER A 3 4.22 -0.40 -12.95
N LEU A 4 3.00 0.02 -12.61
CA LEU A 4 2.17 0.88 -13.46
C LEU A 4 2.24 2.35 -13.06
N LEU A 5 2.55 2.65 -11.80
CA LEU A 5 2.45 4.01 -11.25
C LEU A 5 3.81 4.66 -10.98
N THR A 6 4.91 3.90 -10.99
CA THR A 6 6.24 4.46 -10.66
C THR A 6 6.94 5.08 -11.85
N MET A 7 6.44 4.88 -13.07
CA MET A 7 6.94 5.54 -14.26
C MET A 7 6.08 6.76 -14.62
N LYS A 8 6.74 7.83 -15.06
CA LYS A 8 6.11 9.01 -15.64
C LYS A 8 5.90 8.77 -17.12
N PHE A 9 4.64 8.86 -17.55
CA PHE A 9 4.22 8.76 -18.95
C PHE A 9 3.75 10.11 -19.46
N ASP A 10 3.56 10.23 -20.77
CA ASP A 10 2.81 11.35 -21.34
C ASP A 10 1.35 11.31 -20.88
N MET A 11 0.65 12.43 -21.06
CA MET A 11 -0.70 12.62 -20.53
C MET A 11 -1.71 11.57 -21.04
N MET A 12 -1.63 11.20 -22.31
CA MET A 12 -2.61 10.28 -22.92
C MET A 12 -2.39 8.86 -22.41
N LEU A 13 -1.14 8.39 -22.45
CA LEU A 13 -0.79 7.06 -21.95
C LEU A 13 -1.01 6.95 -20.43
N GLN A 14 -0.69 8.00 -19.66
CA GLN A 14 -0.94 8.02 -18.22
C GLN A 14 -2.44 7.86 -17.94
N TYR A 15 -3.31 8.57 -18.67
CA TYR A 15 -4.75 8.45 -18.50
C TYR A 15 -5.24 7.02 -18.76
N GLU A 16 -4.82 6.38 -19.86
CA GLU A 16 -5.20 5.01 -20.20
C GLU A 16 -4.74 3.99 -19.14
N ILE A 17 -3.53 4.17 -18.61
CA ILE A 17 -3.00 3.32 -17.53
C ILE A 17 -3.83 3.49 -16.25
N LEU A 18 -4.14 4.73 -15.85
CA LEU A 18 -4.94 5.00 -14.65
C LEU A 18 -6.36 4.46 -14.79
N ASP A 19 -6.98 4.61 -15.96
CA ASP A 19 -8.32 4.09 -16.26
C ASP A 19 -8.34 2.56 -16.18
N SER A 20 -7.39 1.90 -16.86
CA SER A 20 -7.24 0.45 -16.85
C SER A 20 -6.96 -0.09 -15.45
N LEU A 21 -6.12 0.60 -14.68
CA LEU A 21 -5.83 0.25 -13.29
C LEU A 21 -7.10 0.32 -12.45
N LEU A 22 -7.82 1.44 -12.45
CA LEU A 22 -9.04 1.60 -11.65
C LEU A 22 -10.13 0.60 -12.04
N ASN A 23 -10.27 0.29 -13.33
CA ASN A 23 -11.20 -0.73 -13.80
C ASN A 23 -10.80 -2.14 -13.35
N SER A 24 -9.50 -2.50 -13.41
CA SER A 24 -9.04 -3.80 -12.93
C SER A 24 -9.25 -4.03 -11.42
N TYR A 25 -9.25 -2.96 -10.62
CA TYR A 25 -9.55 -3.00 -9.18
C TYR A 25 -11.05 -2.81 -8.88
N GLU A 26 -11.92 -2.74 -9.90
CA GLU A 26 -13.34 -2.37 -9.80
C GLU A 26 -13.54 -1.12 -8.91
N SER A 27 -12.64 -0.16 -9.07
CA SER A 27 -12.52 1.04 -8.23
C SER A 27 -12.90 2.31 -8.98
N TYR A 28 -13.10 2.23 -10.30
CA TYR A 28 -13.36 3.38 -11.15
C TYR A 28 -14.61 4.19 -10.75
N ASN A 29 -15.74 3.52 -10.53
CA ASN A 29 -16.97 4.18 -10.11
C ASN A 29 -16.84 4.85 -8.74
N SER A 30 -16.19 4.17 -7.79
CA SER A 30 -15.91 4.70 -6.46
C SER A 30 -14.99 5.92 -6.52
N TYR A 31 -13.96 5.87 -7.36
CA TYR A 31 -13.07 7.01 -7.61
C TYR A 31 -13.85 8.20 -8.16
N ARG A 32 -14.68 8.00 -9.20
CA ARG A 32 -15.46 9.09 -9.80
C ARG A 32 -16.46 9.71 -8.83
N ALA A 33 -17.11 8.90 -8.00
CA ALA A 33 -18.01 9.41 -6.97
C ALA A 33 -17.28 10.28 -5.93
N TYR A 34 -16.02 9.93 -5.62
CA TYR A 34 -15.22 10.63 -4.63
C TYR A 34 -14.63 11.96 -5.16
N TYR A 35 -13.94 11.94 -6.31
CA TYR A 35 -13.23 13.11 -6.83
C TYR A 35 -14.05 13.98 -7.78
N GLN A 36 -15.04 13.39 -8.48
CA GLN A 36 -15.83 14.06 -9.53
C GLN A 36 -14.97 14.78 -10.59
N SER A 37 -13.70 14.38 -10.75
CA SER A 37 -12.71 14.99 -11.62
C SER A 37 -12.22 14.01 -12.69
N SER A 38 -11.46 14.54 -13.66
CA SER A 38 -10.66 13.71 -14.55
C SER A 38 -9.65 12.86 -13.77
N LEU A 39 -9.15 11.80 -14.41
CA LEU A 39 -8.07 10.99 -13.86
C LEU A 39 -6.80 11.82 -13.78
N ASP A 40 -6.21 11.83 -12.60
CA ASP A 40 -4.92 12.42 -12.30
C ASP A 40 -4.16 11.46 -11.38
N ILE A 41 -2.86 11.31 -11.60
CA ILE A 41 -2.06 10.35 -10.82
C ILE A 41 -2.04 10.68 -9.33
N GLY A 42 -2.03 11.97 -8.97
CA GLY A 42 -2.10 12.43 -7.59
C GLY A 42 -3.38 11.96 -6.91
N ASN A 43 -4.52 12.20 -7.56
CA ASN A 43 -5.82 11.76 -7.05
C ASN A 43 -5.94 10.23 -6.99
N VAL A 44 -5.39 9.50 -7.98
CA VAL A 44 -5.43 8.03 -7.97
C VAL A 44 -4.55 7.45 -6.85
N ILE A 45 -3.37 8.02 -6.60
CA ILE A 45 -2.52 7.62 -5.48
C ILE A 45 -3.21 7.93 -4.15
N GLU A 46 -3.77 9.13 -3.99
CA GLU A 46 -4.53 9.48 -2.78
C GLU A 46 -5.72 8.52 -2.58
N PHE A 47 -6.44 8.17 -3.65
CA PHE A 47 -7.59 7.26 -3.59
C PHE A 47 -7.21 5.81 -3.24
N LEU A 48 -6.26 5.22 -3.96
CA LEU A 48 -5.92 3.81 -3.85
C LEU A 48 -4.89 3.52 -2.75
N VAL A 49 -4.13 4.52 -2.29
CA VAL A 49 -3.09 4.31 -1.28
C VAL A 49 -3.51 4.91 0.07
N PHE A 50 -4.02 6.14 0.10
CA PHE A 50 -4.15 6.93 1.33
C PHE A 50 -5.58 7.16 1.82
N ASN A 51 -6.59 6.74 1.06
CA ASN A 51 -7.99 6.91 1.44
C ASN A 51 -8.40 5.96 2.58
N THR A 52 -8.39 6.46 3.81
CA THR A 52 -8.77 5.71 5.02
C THR A 52 -10.24 5.29 5.10
N LYS A 53 -11.08 5.72 4.16
CA LYS A 53 -12.50 5.37 4.09
C LYS A 53 -12.82 4.41 2.94
N TYR A 54 -11.85 4.12 2.09
CA TYR A 54 -12.04 3.23 0.95
C TYR A 54 -11.49 1.84 1.26
N PRO A 55 -12.32 0.78 1.34
CA PRO A 55 -11.88 -0.54 1.79
C PRO A 55 -10.78 -1.20 0.96
N LYS A 56 -10.63 -0.80 -0.32
CA LYS A 56 -9.60 -1.32 -1.21
C LYS A 56 -8.32 -0.47 -1.20
N SER A 57 -8.26 0.60 -0.42
CA SER A 57 -7.04 1.40 -0.31
C SER A 57 -5.97 0.69 0.52
N LEU A 58 -4.69 0.92 0.21
CA LEU A 58 -3.60 0.29 0.96
C LEU A 58 -3.62 0.65 2.44
N ILE A 59 -3.86 1.91 2.80
CA ILE A 59 -3.90 2.32 4.20
C ILE A 59 -5.04 1.66 4.97
N TYR A 60 -6.20 1.47 4.33
CA TYR A 60 -7.33 0.77 4.93
C TYR A 60 -7.00 -0.71 5.14
N ILE A 61 -6.51 -1.37 4.09
CA ILE A 61 -6.17 -2.80 4.15
C ILE A 61 -5.09 -3.06 5.21
N VAL A 62 -4.05 -2.21 5.27
CA VAL A 62 -2.96 -2.34 6.25
C VAL A 62 -3.45 -2.03 7.67
N SER A 63 -4.36 -1.07 7.87
CA SER A 63 -4.92 -0.80 9.20
C SER A 63 -5.79 -1.95 9.69
N GLU A 64 -6.63 -2.52 8.82
CA GLU A 64 -7.44 -3.69 9.16
C GLU A 64 -6.57 -4.91 9.45
N LEU A 65 -5.55 -5.15 8.63
CA LEU A 65 -4.58 -6.21 8.87
C LEU A 65 -3.92 -6.04 10.24
N LEU A 66 -3.44 -4.84 10.57
CA LEU A 66 -2.84 -4.57 11.88
C LEU A 66 -3.82 -4.84 13.04
N SER A 67 -5.11 -4.51 12.88
CA SER A 67 -6.14 -4.82 13.89
C SER A 67 -6.31 -6.32 14.05
N ASN A 68 -6.49 -7.05 12.94
CA ASN A 68 -6.69 -8.49 12.94
C ASN A 68 -5.49 -9.24 13.54
N LEU A 69 -4.26 -8.78 13.28
CA LEU A 69 -3.05 -9.40 13.84
C LEU A 69 -2.98 -9.29 15.36
N LYS A 70 -3.53 -8.22 15.96
CA LYS A 70 -3.56 -8.06 17.43
C LYS A 70 -4.51 -9.03 18.12
N GLU A 71 -5.49 -9.54 17.38
CA GLU A 71 -6.47 -10.52 17.89
C GLU A 71 -5.93 -11.95 17.86
N LEU A 72 -4.80 -12.20 17.19
CA LEU A 72 -4.21 -13.53 17.12
C LEU A 72 -3.64 -13.98 18.48
N PRO A 73 -3.72 -15.29 18.81
CA PRO A 73 -3.20 -15.80 20.07
C PRO A 73 -1.69 -15.56 20.19
N LYS A 74 -1.26 -14.77 21.17
CA LYS A 74 0.16 -14.47 21.38
C LYS A 74 0.84 -15.63 22.11
N GLN A 75 1.92 -16.17 21.54
CA GLN A 75 2.70 -17.25 22.17
C GLN A 75 3.36 -16.81 23.47
N ASN A 76 3.68 -15.51 23.60
CA ASN A 76 4.32 -14.93 24.79
C ASN A 76 3.56 -13.67 25.24
N ASN A 77 3.27 -13.55 26.54
CA ASN A 77 2.72 -12.34 27.17
C ASN A 77 3.80 -11.26 27.28
N SER A 78 4.22 -10.74 26.13
CA SER A 78 5.18 -9.64 26.02
C SER A 78 4.44 -8.34 25.72
N ASP A 79 4.87 -7.23 26.33
CA ASP A 79 4.38 -5.88 26.03
C ASP A 79 4.82 -5.36 24.64
N TYR A 80 5.68 -6.11 23.94
CA TYR A 80 6.21 -5.77 22.63
C TYR A 80 5.41 -6.40 21.48
N LEU A 81 5.50 -5.80 20.29
CA LEU A 81 4.92 -6.33 19.06
C LEU A 81 5.54 -7.69 18.72
N SER A 82 4.74 -8.64 18.26
CA SER A 82 5.23 -9.90 17.72
C SER A 82 6.01 -9.71 16.41
N GLY A 83 6.76 -10.74 16.00
CA GLY A 83 7.53 -10.72 14.75
C GLY A 83 6.66 -10.48 13.51
N PHE A 84 5.38 -10.82 13.56
CA PHE A 84 4.44 -10.52 12.47
C PHE A 84 3.68 -9.21 12.63
N GLU A 85 3.47 -8.71 13.85
CA GLU A 85 2.83 -7.41 14.11
C GLU A 85 3.78 -6.24 13.75
N GLU A 86 5.07 -6.37 14.07
CA GLU A 86 6.06 -5.29 13.89
C GLU A 86 6.18 -4.81 12.41
N PRO A 87 6.33 -5.68 11.40
CA PRO A 87 6.45 -5.24 10.01
C PRO A 87 5.18 -4.55 9.50
N ILE A 88 3.99 -5.01 9.91
CA ILE A 88 2.73 -4.36 9.53
C ILE A 88 2.57 -3.00 10.23
N PHE A 89 2.99 -2.89 11.50
CA PHE A 89 3.01 -1.59 12.18
C PHE A 89 3.97 -0.60 11.50
N LYS A 90 5.14 -1.06 11.06
CA LYS A 90 6.06 -0.25 10.24
C LYS A 90 5.44 0.17 8.91
N ALA A 91 4.75 -0.75 8.22
CA ALA A 91 4.05 -0.44 6.97
C ALA A 91 2.95 0.61 7.18
N TYR A 92 2.15 0.46 8.22
CA TYR A 92 1.13 1.44 8.61
C TYR A 92 1.74 2.82 8.92
N SER A 93 2.84 2.84 9.68
CA SER A 93 3.56 4.07 10.01
C SER A 93 4.14 4.73 8.76
N LEU A 94 4.73 3.96 7.85
CA LEU A 94 5.25 4.44 6.57
C LEU A 94 4.13 5.10 5.73
N LEU A 95 2.94 4.48 5.67
CA LEU A 95 1.76 5.05 5.02
C LEU A 95 1.33 6.37 5.67
N LYS A 96 1.33 6.45 7.01
CA LYS A 96 0.91 7.67 7.75
C LYS A 96 1.89 8.82 7.66
N LEU A 97 3.17 8.55 7.43
CA LEU A 97 4.24 9.54 7.35
C LEU A 97 4.52 10.01 5.92
N SER A 98 3.89 9.37 4.93
CA SER A 98 4.05 9.71 3.52
C SER A 98 2.96 10.64 3.03
N SER A 99 3.24 11.38 1.96
CA SER A 99 2.24 12.20 1.26
C SER A 99 2.37 12.02 -0.26
N PRO A 100 1.26 12.06 -1.03
CA PRO A 100 1.34 11.93 -2.49
C PRO A 100 2.24 12.96 -3.14
N SER A 101 2.25 14.20 -2.63
CA SER A 101 3.06 15.29 -3.16
C SER A 101 4.57 15.00 -3.08
N GLU A 102 5.04 14.35 -2.02
CA GLU A 102 6.45 13.94 -1.89
C GLU A 102 6.77 12.70 -2.74
N LEU A 103 5.84 11.74 -2.78
CA LEU A 103 6.02 10.50 -3.54
C LEU A 103 6.06 10.73 -5.06
N LEU A 104 5.31 11.72 -5.55
CA LEU A 104 5.20 12.06 -6.97
C LEU A 104 6.19 13.14 -7.42
N LYS A 105 7.17 13.52 -6.58
CA LYS A 105 8.30 14.34 -7.03
C LYS A 105 9.14 13.56 -8.02
N ILE A 106 9.60 14.27 -9.04
CA ILE A 106 10.49 13.73 -10.06
C ILE A 106 11.55 14.77 -10.39
N ASP A 107 12.80 14.33 -10.44
CA ASP A 107 13.90 15.20 -10.85
C ASP A 107 13.83 15.51 -12.35
N GLU A 108 14.36 16.66 -12.75
CA GLU A 108 14.43 17.03 -14.16
C GLU A 108 15.18 15.97 -14.98
N GLY A 109 14.59 15.57 -16.12
CA GLY A 109 15.15 14.56 -17.01
C GLY A 109 14.95 13.10 -16.57
N LYS A 110 14.36 12.85 -15.40
CA LYS A 110 13.97 11.49 -14.98
C LYS A 110 12.56 11.14 -15.46
N PHE A 111 12.32 9.84 -15.60
CA PHE A 111 11.03 9.25 -15.98
C PHE A 111 10.46 8.30 -14.91
N MET A 112 11.05 8.27 -13.73
CA MET A 112 10.62 7.42 -12.62
C MET A 112 10.40 8.26 -11.37
N TYR A 113 9.28 8.03 -10.70
CA TYR A 113 8.98 8.54 -9.37
C TYR A 113 9.74 7.68 -8.34
N GLU A 114 11.02 7.97 -8.14
CA GLU A 114 11.92 7.19 -7.27
C GLU A 114 11.36 7.07 -5.84
N ASN A 115 10.83 8.16 -5.28
CA ASN A 115 10.23 8.14 -3.94
C ASN A 115 9.03 7.17 -3.87
N LEU A 116 8.17 7.15 -4.89
CA LEU A 116 7.04 6.23 -4.96
C LEU A 116 7.50 4.78 -5.15
N GLU A 117 8.52 4.55 -5.96
CA GLU A 117 9.11 3.23 -6.20
C GLU A 117 9.68 2.64 -4.90
N ASP A 118 10.51 3.41 -4.19
CA ASP A 118 11.10 3.00 -2.91
C ASP A 118 10.02 2.77 -1.85
N PHE A 119 9.04 3.67 -1.77
CA PHE A 119 7.90 3.55 -0.85
C PHE A 119 7.11 2.26 -1.09
N LEU A 120 6.71 1.96 -2.33
CA LEU A 120 5.95 0.75 -2.67
C LEU A 120 6.79 -0.52 -2.53
N SER A 121 8.10 -0.45 -2.82
CA SER A 121 9.03 -1.56 -2.61
C SER A 121 9.17 -1.90 -1.12
N ASN A 122 9.36 -0.88 -0.27
CA ASN A 122 9.48 -1.06 1.17
C ASN A 122 8.18 -1.60 1.78
N LEU A 123 7.03 -1.05 1.40
CA LEU A 123 5.73 -1.61 1.81
C LEU A 123 5.58 -3.08 1.43
N SER A 124 5.93 -3.45 0.20
CA SER A 124 5.87 -4.85 -0.24
C SER A 124 6.77 -5.74 0.60
N SER A 125 8.00 -5.31 0.91
CA SER A 125 8.96 -6.09 1.71
C SER A 125 8.46 -6.29 3.15
N LEU A 126 7.88 -5.26 3.77
CA LEU A 126 7.31 -5.34 5.11
C LEU A 126 6.13 -6.33 5.17
N ILE A 127 5.24 -6.30 4.18
CA ILE A 127 4.09 -7.22 4.11
C ILE A 127 4.55 -8.66 3.90
N ILE A 128 5.53 -8.90 3.02
CA ILE A 128 6.12 -10.23 2.82
C ILE A 128 6.75 -10.74 4.12
N THR A 129 7.51 -9.89 4.82
CA THR A 129 8.13 -10.24 6.10
C THR A 129 7.09 -10.65 7.13
N ALA A 130 5.99 -9.90 7.26
CA ALA A 130 4.91 -10.28 8.17
C ALA A 130 4.27 -11.63 7.79
N SER A 131 4.08 -11.89 6.49
CA SER A 131 3.56 -13.17 5.99
C SER A 131 4.47 -14.35 6.35
N ASP A 132 5.78 -14.17 6.21
CA ASP A 132 6.77 -15.20 6.56
C ASP A 132 6.77 -15.48 8.06
N GLU A 133 6.73 -14.43 8.89
CA GLU A 133 6.69 -14.57 10.35
C GLU A 133 5.37 -15.18 10.85
N LEU A 134 4.23 -14.86 10.22
CA LEU A 134 2.95 -15.55 10.49
C LEU A 134 3.04 -17.03 10.17
N THR A 135 3.61 -17.36 9.01
CA THR A 135 3.78 -18.73 8.57
C THR A 135 4.63 -19.51 9.57
N LYS A 136 5.78 -18.95 9.97
CA LYS A 136 6.66 -19.52 11.00
C LYS A 136 5.95 -19.73 12.33
N THR A 137 5.14 -18.77 12.76
CA THR A 137 4.51 -18.78 14.09
C THR A 137 3.34 -19.75 14.18
N TYR A 138 2.49 -19.84 13.16
CA TYR A 138 1.21 -20.57 13.25
C TYR A 138 1.06 -21.75 12.30
N PHE A 139 1.88 -21.84 11.23
CA PHE A 139 1.67 -22.82 10.16
C PHE A 139 2.88 -23.72 9.90
N SER A 140 4.08 -23.33 10.35
CA SER A 140 5.23 -24.23 10.36
C SER A 140 4.99 -25.35 11.35
N HIS A 141 5.07 -26.59 10.86
CA HIS A 141 5.12 -27.78 11.70
C HIS A 141 6.44 -27.78 12.48
N ASN A 142 6.48 -27.06 13.61
CA ASN A 142 7.19 -27.59 14.77
C ASN A 142 6.30 -28.72 15.31
N ASN A 143 6.25 -29.81 14.55
CA ASN A 143 5.87 -31.09 15.10
C ASN A 143 6.95 -31.41 16.15
N ASP A 144 6.48 -31.78 17.33
CA ASP A 144 7.26 -32.47 18.36
C ASP A 144 8.14 -33.60 17.76
#